data_AF-A0A2N4Y7W1-F1
#
_entry.id   AF-A0A2N4Y7W1-F1
#
_cell.length_a   1.000
_cell.length_b   1.000
_cell.length_c   1.000
_cell.angle_alpha   90.00
_cell.angle_beta   90.00
_cell.angle_gamma   90.00
#
_symmetry.space_group_name_H-M   'P 1'
#
loop_
_entity.id
_entity.type
_entity.pdbx_description
1 polymer ?
#
loop_
_entity_poly.entity_id
_entity_poly.type
_entity_poly.pdbx_seq_one_letter_code
_entity_poly.pdbx_strand_id
1 'polypeptide(L)'
;MTSILTNLSAITALQTLRSLASDLQGTQDRVSSGLRVGAAADNAAYWSISTTMRSDSMAISAAADALGLGAAKVDTAYAGMTSVIDVLTEFQARLVAATEEGVDKAKVQTELDQMKQQVQSIAESASFSGQNWLTTDIADMYDVDINKTQVVSSFVRDANGGVATKTMTVDLSKISLFNSTQGGLLQRDGRDIDTIGMMRSLATYSDGTEVWYPRGSAALPAQLSNRVFSGPLDLTGAGDAIMFDVTVDKDEPSHGISPPYDPGKTTMGVTIDKAFLDTHFPSWNGVIEDYKDFAQALNMALSVYNTGASAGLHYVSGYAGGIKPDVYQIRTQENSGLDGSYIEISNLTSQVSSGSHGLSNTSAQAPRGSQMTIPFTSFEVFRDGEDPDGIEVSFDFSVNYQPAKSYSFDRTYVNNLLGKTDGTVSNATEMVTLLSSLMQADWPNVIISVDGAGGVSMVLDPLVDRKAGGGTRIGFSNINVSHEPIPTLNFLEIDIVQNPNMVRTYIDYMDKATARVVDAAATLGALQTRIDMQAEFAARLASNIDSGIGRLVDADMNEESTKLKALQTQQQLAVQALSISNTAPDMLVQLFR
;
A
#
# COMPACT_ATOMS: atom_id res chain seq x y z
N MET A 1 65.67 -38.99 80.23
CA MET A 1 65.29 -38.04 81.30
C MET A 1 63.99 -37.35 80.88
N THR A 2 62.88 -37.72 81.51
CA THR A 2 61.61 -36.99 81.43
C THR A 2 61.69 -35.80 82.41
N SER A 3 61.67 -34.57 81.89
CA SER A 3 61.65 -33.34 82.72
C SER A 3 60.25 -33.14 83.31
N ILE A 4 60.14 -32.97 84.62
CA ILE A 4 58.87 -32.64 85.31
C ILE A 4 58.45 -31.19 85.03
N LEU A 5 59.42 -30.31 84.72
CA LEU A 5 59.19 -28.88 84.45
C LEU A 5 58.68 -28.61 83.02
N THR A 6 58.78 -29.59 82.11
CA THR A 6 58.37 -29.43 80.70
C THR A 6 57.67 -30.70 80.24
N ASN A 7 56.35 -30.72 80.35
CA ASN A 7 55.55 -31.86 79.93
C ASN A 7 55.41 -31.88 78.39
N LEU A 8 56.39 -32.48 77.73
CA LEU A 8 56.46 -32.57 76.28
C LEU A 8 55.21 -33.24 75.67
N SER A 9 54.60 -34.19 76.38
CA SER A 9 53.38 -34.90 75.94
C SER A 9 52.14 -34.00 75.98
N ALA A 10 52.02 -33.15 77.00
CA ALA A 10 50.95 -32.16 77.07
C ALA A 10 51.14 -31.03 76.04
N ILE A 11 52.37 -30.62 75.75
CA ILE A 11 52.67 -29.62 74.71
C ILE A 11 52.30 -30.14 73.33
N THR A 12 52.64 -31.39 73.00
CA THR A 12 52.24 -32.01 71.72
C THR A 12 50.73 -32.18 71.63
N ALA A 13 50.08 -32.68 72.68
CA ALA A 13 48.62 -32.77 72.74
C ALA A 13 47.93 -31.39 72.57
N LEU A 14 48.50 -30.32 73.15
CA LEU A 14 48.00 -28.96 73.00
C LEU A 14 48.19 -28.41 71.58
N GLN A 15 49.32 -28.71 70.93
CA GLN A 15 49.54 -28.35 69.51
C GLN A 15 48.54 -29.07 68.60
N THR A 16 48.29 -30.36 68.84
CA THR A 16 47.24 -31.12 68.13
C THR A 16 45.86 -30.53 68.39
N LEU A 17 45.53 -30.17 69.64
CA LEU A 17 44.24 -29.55 69.98
C LEU A 17 44.06 -28.19 69.31
N ARG A 18 45.11 -27.36 69.22
CA ARG A 18 45.07 -26.09 68.49
C ARG A 18 44.87 -26.29 66.99
N SER A 19 45.50 -27.30 66.40
CA SER A 19 45.26 -27.69 65.00
C SER A 19 43.82 -28.13 64.79
N LEU A 20 43.31 -29.03 65.63
CA LEU A 20 41.92 -29.51 65.56
C LEU A 20 40.91 -28.39 65.77
N ALA A 21 41.18 -27.45 66.68
CA ALA A 21 40.31 -26.29 66.89
C ALA A 21 40.29 -25.37 65.67
N SER A 22 41.45 -25.18 65.00
CA SER A 22 41.52 -24.42 63.74
C SER A 22 40.77 -25.10 62.60
N ASP A 23 40.92 -26.42 62.46
CA ASP A 23 40.23 -27.21 61.44
C ASP A 23 38.71 -27.26 61.69
N LEU A 24 38.31 -27.41 62.96
CA LEU A 24 36.92 -27.36 63.40
C LEU A 24 36.29 -26.02 63.05
N GLN A 25 36.97 -24.91 63.37
CA GLN A 25 36.50 -23.56 63.04
C GLN A 25 36.30 -23.41 61.53
N GLY A 26 37.29 -23.80 60.71
CA GLY A 26 37.18 -23.68 59.26
C GLY A 26 36.05 -24.52 58.65
N THR A 27 35.85 -25.76 59.11
CA THR A 27 34.70 -26.56 58.65
C THR A 27 33.39 -26.04 59.21
N GLN A 28 33.35 -25.47 60.42
CA GLN A 28 32.15 -24.83 60.96
C GLN A 28 31.76 -23.58 60.15
N ASP A 29 32.74 -22.79 59.70
CA ASP A 29 32.53 -21.62 58.85
C ASP A 29 32.02 -22.04 57.46
N ARG A 30 32.55 -23.12 56.87
CA ARG A 30 32.03 -23.70 55.61
C ARG A 30 30.62 -24.25 55.74
N VAL A 31 30.31 -24.98 56.81
CA VAL A 31 28.96 -25.46 57.11
C VAL A 31 28.00 -24.30 57.35
N SER A 32 28.45 -23.23 58.02
CA SER A 32 27.60 -22.07 58.29
C SER A 32 27.35 -21.21 57.05
N SER A 33 28.36 -21.05 56.18
CA SER A 33 28.25 -20.22 54.97
C SER A 33 27.71 -21.00 53.77
N GLY A 34 27.78 -22.33 53.78
CA GLY A 34 27.51 -23.19 52.63
C GLY A 34 28.59 -23.11 51.54
N LEU A 35 29.66 -22.34 51.74
CA LEU A 35 30.69 -22.08 50.73
C LEU A 35 32.01 -22.78 51.11
N ARG A 36 32.57 -23.53 50.17
CA ARG A 36 33.94 -24.05 50.23
C ARG A 36 34.97 -22.94 50.02
N VAL A 37 34.64 -21.94 49.20
CA VAL A 37 35.47 -20.75 48.92
C VAL A 37 34.60 -19.50 49.15
N GLY A 38 34.69 -18.90 50.34
CA GLY A 38 33.91 -17.73 50.71
C GLY A 38 34.68 -16.41 50.53
N ALA A 39 36.00 -16.46 50.76
CA ALA A 39 36.89 -15.31 50.68
C ALA A 39 38.09 -15.56 49.75
N ALA A 40 38.73 -14.49 49.30
CA ALA A 40 39.95 -14.56 48.48
C ALA A 40 41.10 -15.30 49.19
N ALA A 41 41.09 -15.32 50.53
CA ALA A 41 42.06 -16.05 51.34
C ALA A 41 41.91 -17.58 51.24
N ASP A 42 40.72 -18.09 50.93
CA ASP A 42 40.46 -19.53 50.82
C ASP A 42 41.01 -20.08 49.49
N ASN A 43 40.75 -19.36 48.39
CA ASN A 43 41.31 -19.62 47.08
C ASN A 43 41.12 -18.40 46.15
N ALA A 44 42.18 -17.61 45.95
CA ALA A 44 42.10 -16.36 45.20
C ALA A 44 41.62 -16.55 43.74
N ALA A 45 41.99 -17.64 43.07
CA ALA A 45 41.62 -17.89 41.68
C ALA A 45 40.12 -18.24 41.56
N TYR A 46 39.63 -19.22 42.32
CA TYR A 46 38.21 -19.59 42.30
C TYR A 46 37.32 -18.48 42.84
N TRP A 47 37.76 -17.74 43.85
CA TRP A 47 37.03 -16.59 44.38
C TRP A 47 36.91 -15.47 43.33
N SER A 48 37.99 -15.14 42.62
CA SER A 48 37.97 -14.12 41.56
C SER A 48 37.05 -14.52 40.40
N ILE A 49 37.18 -15.75 39.89
CA ILE A 49 36.34 -16.26 38.79
C ILE A 49 34.86 -16.26 39.20
N SER A 50 34.53 -16.80 40.38
CA SER A 50 33.15 -16.86 40.87
C SER A 50 32.57 -15.48 41.17
N THR A 51 33.37 -14.51 41.61
CA THR A 51 32.93 -13.12 41.81
C THR A 51 32.59 -12.45 40.48
N THR A 52 33.43 -12.62 39.46
CA THR A 52 33.13 -12.15 38.09
C THR A 52 31.88 -12.83 37.53
N MET A 53 31.75 -14.15 37.69
CA MET A 53 30.56 -14.89 37.28
C MET A 53 29.29 -14.43 38.01
N ARG A 54 29.36 -14.12 39.32
CA ARG A 54 28.22 -13.56 40.07
C ARG A 54 27.83 -12.19 39.53
N SER A 55 28.82 -11.34 39.25
CA SER A 55 28.59 -10.04 38.62
C SER A 55 27.92 -10.19 37.26
N ASP A 56 28.38 -11.14 36.45
CA ASP A 56 27.78 -11.46 35.16
C ASP A 56 26.33 -11.95 35.29
N SER A 57 26.06 -12.86 36.22
CA SER A 57 24.71 -13.38 36.47
C SER A 57 23.73 -12.26 36.87
N MET A 58 24.16 -11.35 37.75
CA MET A 58 23.36 -10.18 38.13
C MET A 58 23.10 -9.26 36.92
N ALA A 59 24.11 -9.01 36.10
CA ALA A 59 23.96 -8.14 34.93
C ALA A 59 23.06 -8.75 33.85
N ILE A 60 23.12 -10.07 33.64
CA ILE A 60 22.21 -10.79 32.74
C ILE A 60 20.79 -10.80 33.31
N SER A 61 20.63 -10.95 34.62
CA SER A 61 19.32 -10.89 35.28
C SER A 61 18.68 -9.50 35.10
N ALA A 62 19.44 -8.43 35.29
CA ALA A 62 18.96 -7.07 35.02
C ALA A 62 18.58 -6.86 33.54
N ALA A 63 19.33 -7.46 32.62
CA ALA A 63 18.98 -7.43 31.19
C ALA A 63 17.70 -8.24 30.89
N ALA A 64 17.50 -9.38 31.57
CA ALA A 64 16.27 -10.17 31.48
C ALA A 64 15.05 -9.39 32.02
N ASP A 65 15.20 -8.66 33.12
CA ASP A 65 14.14 -7.78 33.66
C ASP A 65 13.78 -6.67 32.66
N ALA A 66 14.78 -6.05 32.03
CA ALA A 66 14.55 -5.04 30.99
C ALA A 66 13.85 -5.61 29.75
N LEU A 67 14.18 -6.85 29.35
CA LEU A 67 13.47 -7.56 28.29
C LEU A 67 12.02 -7.86 28.70
N GLY A 68 11.78 -8.25 29.95
CA GLY A 68 10.44 -8.48 30.50
C GLY A 68 9.57 -7.22 30.49
N LEU A 69 10.14 -6.05 30.79
CA LEU A 69 9.43 -4.76 30.64
C LEU A 69 9.12 -4.44 29.17
N GLY A 70 10.05 -4.78 28.26
CA GLY A 70 9.84 -4.64 26.82
C GLY A 70 8.72 -5.54 26.31
N ALA A 71 8.72 -6.82 26.72
CA ALA A 71 7.67 -7.78 26.42
C ALA A 71 6.32 -7.28 26.91
N ALA A 72 6.20 -6.88 28.19
CA ALA A 72 4.95 -6.38 28.76
C ALA A 72 4.36 -5.18 27.98
N LYS A 73 5.21 -4.32 27.43
CA LYS A 73 4.78 -3.18 26.61
C LYS A 73 4.20 -3.63 25.27
N VAL A 74 4.88 -4.56 24.59
CA VAL A 74 4.43 -5.13 23.31
C VAL A 74 3.15 -5.94 23.51
N ASP A 75 3.08 -6.74 24.58
CA ASP A 75 1.92 -7.54 24.97
C ASP A 75 0.69 -6.68 25.22
N THR A 76 0.85 -5.54 25.89
CA THR A 76 -0.25 -4.60 26.15
C THR A 76 -0.82 -4.06 24.84
N ALA A 77 0.04 -3.65 23.90
CA ALA A 77 -0.40 -3.18 22.59
C ALA A 77 -1.04 -4.32 21.76
N TYR A 78 -0.47 -5.53 21.80
CA TYR A 78 -0.98 -6.70 21.09
C TYR A 78 -2.37 -7.13 21.59
N ALA A 79 -2.58 -7.15 22.91
CA ALA A 79 -3.86 -7.46 23.52
C ALA A 79 -4.94 -6.42 23.17
N GLY A 80 -4.58 -5.13 23.18
CA GLY A 80 -5.45 -4.05 22.74
C GLY A 80 -5.84 -4.20 21.26
N MET A 81 -4.86 -4.49 20.40
CA MET A 81 -5.09 -4.72 18.97
C MET A 81 -6.03 -5.89 18.71
N THR A 82 -5.81 -7.02 19.38
CA THR A 82 -6.64 -8.23 19.26
C THR A 82 -8.09 -7.94 19.68
N SER A 83 -8.28 -7.22 20.79
CA SER A 83 -9.60 -6.83 21.26
C SER A 83 -10.30 -5.87 20.28
N VAL A 84 -9.55 -4.98 19.62
CA VAL A 84 -10.10 -4.12 18.57
C VAL A 84 -10.53 -4.93 17.35
N ILE A 85 -9.74 -5.90 16.89
CA ILE A 85 -10.11 -6.78 15.76
C ILE A 85 -11.46 -7.46 16.00
N ASP A 86 -11.69 -7.97 17.21
CA ASP A 86 -12.96 -8.61 17.57
C ASP A 86 -14.15 -7.64 17.43
N VAL A 87 -13.99 -6.39 17.91
CA VAL A 87 -15.04 -5.37 17.82
C VAL A 87 -15.25 -4.91 16.37
N LEU A 88 -14.19 -4.76 15.56
CA LEU A 88 -14.31 -4.39 14.14
C LEU A 88 -15.05 -5.48 13.34
N THR A 89 -14.82 -6.75 13.69
CA THR A 89 -15.53 -7.89 13.09
C THR A 89 -17.02 -7.85 13.41
N GLU A 90 -17.39 -7.55 14.66
CA GLU A 90 -18.80 -7.36 15.01
C GLU A 90 -19.40 -6.12 14.33
N PHE A 91 -18.66 -5.01 14.29
CA PHE A 91 -19.08 -3.78 13.62
C PHE A 91 -19.41 -4.01 12.15
N GLN A 92 -18.57 -4.77 11.45
CA GLN A 92 -18.82 -5.15 10.06
C GLN A 92 -20.08 -6.01 9.93
N ALA A 93 -20.31 -6.97 10.83
CA ALA A 93 -21.55 -7.76 10.83
C ALA A 93 -22.80 -6.90 11.00
N ARG A 94 -22.74 -5.84 11.82
CA ARG A 94 -23.83 -4.86 11.97
C ARG A 94 -24.05 -4.02 10.71
N LEU A 95 -22.99 -3.59 10.03
CA LEU A 95 -23.11 -2.90 8.73
C LEU A 95 -23.75 -3.80 7.68
N VAL A 96 -23.38 -5.09 7.62
CA VAL A 96 -24.00 -6.06 6.70
C VAL A 96 -25.49 -6.21 7.02
N ALA A 97 -25.86 -6.34 8.29
CA ALA A 97 -27.27 -6.39 8.70
C ALA A 97 -28.04 -5.12 8.28
N ALA A 98 -27.40 -3.94 8.30
CA ALA A 98 -28.02 -2.69 7.84
C ALA A 98 -28.30 -2.61 6.33
N THR A 99 -27.81 -3.57 5.53
CA THR A 99 -28.11 -3.66 4.08
C THR A 99 -29.45 -4.32 3.78
N GLU A 100 -30.02 -5.06 4.73
CA GLU A 100 -31.29 -5.77 4.56
C GLU A 100 -32.48 -4.80 4.53
N GLU A 101 -33.47 -5.12 3.68
CA GLU A 101 -34.68 -4.32 3.55
C GLU A 101 -35.54 -4.42 4.82
N GLY A 102 -36.04 -3.29 5.32
CA GLY A 102 -36.88 -3.23 6.52
C GLY A 102 -36.12 -3.13 7.85
N VAL A 103 -34.77 -3.07 7.83
CA VAL A 103 -33.97 -2.83 9.03
C VAL A 103 -34.02 -1.35 9.45
N ASP A 104 -34.19 -1.12 10.76
CA ASP A 104 -34.16 0.21 11.37
C ASP A 104 -32.71 0.69 11.54
N LYS A 105 -32.22 1.44 10.53
CA LYS A 105 -30.84 1.95 10.50
C LYS A 105 -30.50 2.86 11.69
N ALA A 106 -31.47 3.53 12.32
CA ALA A 106 -31.20 4.39 13.47
C ALA A 106 -30.84 3.56 14.71
N LYS A 107 -31.48 2.41 14.90
CA LYS A 107 -31.13 1.47 15.97
C LYS A 107 -29.77 0.83 15.72
N VAL A 108 -29.51 0.39 14.49
CA VAL A 108 -28.20 -0.16 14.12
C VAL A 108 -27.10 0.88 14.31
N GLN A 109 -27.31 2.14 13.90
CA GLN A 109 -26.35 3.23 14.14
C GLN A 109 -26.03 3.41 15.63
N THR A 110 -27.02 3.27 16.51
CA THR A 110 -26.79 3.33 17.97
C THR A 110 -25.85 2.22 18.45
N GLU A 111 -26.00 1.00 17.91
CA GLU A 111 -25.08 -0.12 18.20
C GLU A 111 -23.67 0.16 17.64
N LEU A 112 -23.58 0.67 16.40
CA LEU A 112 -22.32 1.04 15.77
C LEU A 112 -21.59 2.13 16.58
N ASP A 113 -22.30 3.14 17.08
CA ASP A 113 -21.69 4.21 17.87
C ASP A 113 -21.16 3.71 19.23
N GLN A 114 -21.82 2.74 19.85
CA GLN A 114 -21.30 2.08 21.05
C GLN A 114 -20.01 1.30 20.76
N MET A 115 -19.98 0.58 19.62
CA MET A 115 -18.78 -0.14 19.20
C MET A 115 -17.62 0.80 18.88
N LYS A 116 -17.87 1.97 18.26
CA LYS A 116 -16.84 3.00 18.05
C LYS A 116 -16.23 3.46 19.37
N GLN A 117 -17.07 3.74 20.37
CA GLN A 117 -16.62 4.13 21.71
C GLN A 117 -15.84 3.00 22.39
N GLN A 118 -16.25 1.75 22.20
CA GLN A 118 -15.53 0.59 22.72
C GLN A 118 -14.14 0.46 22.09
N VAL A 119 -14.02 0.61 20.77
CA VAL A 119 -12.73 0.60 20.07
C VAL A 119 -11.81 1.72 20.58
N GLN A 120 -12.32 2.94 20.72
CA GLN A 120 -11.56 4.05 21.31
C GLN A 120 -11.11 3.74 22.73
N SER A 121 -12.02 3.25 23.58
CA SER A 121 -11.72 2.94 24.98
C SER A 121 -10.65 1.84 25.10
N ILE A 122 -10.73 0.79 24.27
CA ILE A 122 -9.70 -0.25 24.21
C ILE A 122 -8.37 0.36 23.81
N ALA A 123 -8.34 1.15 22.73
CA ALA A 123 -7.13 1.78 22.23
C ALA A 123 -6.48 2.68 23.30
N GLU A 124 -7.25 3.53 23.98
CA GLU A 124 -6.77 4.42 25.05
C GLU A 124 -6.29 3.67 26.30
N SER A 125 -6.96 2.57 26.65
CA SER A 125 -6.63 1.75 27.81
C SER A 125 -5.39 0.87 27.64
N ALA A 126 -4.96 0.62 26.39
CA ALA A 126 -3.77 -0.16 26.04
C ALA A 126 -2.46 0.61 26.31
N SER A 127 -2.33 1.17 27.53
CA SER A 127 -1.18 1.92 27.99
C SER A 127 -0.35 1.09 28.98
N PHE A 128 0.96 1.11 28.77
CA PHE A 128 1.93 0.53 29.69
C PHE A 128 2.92 1.60 30.16
N SER A 129 3.06 1.78 31.47
CA SER A 129 3.92 2.79 32.09
C SER A 129 3.70 4.22 31.54
N GLY A 130 2.45 4.59 31.24
CA GLY A 130 2.07 5.90 30.73
C GLY A 130 2.37 6.12 29.23
N GLN A 131 2.80 5.08 28.51
CA GLN A 131 2.99 5.13 27.06
C GLN A 131 1.91 4.30 26.38
N ASN A 132 1.30 4.84 25.32
CA ASN A 132 0.32 4.16 24.50
C ASN A 132 0.82 4.13 23.05
N TRP A 133 0.81 2.96 22.42
CA TRP A 133 1.25 2.77 21.04
C TRP A 133 0.09 2.67 20.04
N LEU A 134 -1.14 2.45 20.54
CA LEU A 134 -2.35 2.36 19.73
C LEU A 134 -3.02 3.73 19.56
N THR A 135 -2.76 4.66 20.47
CA THR A 135 -3.18 6.07 20.36
C THR A 135 -1.95 6.97 20.46
N THR A 136 -1.67 7.72 19.39
CA THR A 136 -0.46 8.55 19.28
C THR A 136 -0.79 10.03 19.09
N ASP A 137 0.20 10.87 19.37
CA ASP A 137 0.16 12.31 19.11
C ASP A 137 1.41 12.70 18.31
N ILE A 138 1.40 12.37 17.03
CA ILE A 138 2.50 12.59 16.09
C ILE A 138 2.01 13.59 15.05
N ALA A 139 2.76 14.67 14.84
CA ALA A 139 2.38 15.73 13.91
C ALA A 139 2.15 15.22 12.48
N ASP A 140 3.04 14.34 12.01
CA ASP A 140 2.93 13.63 10.74
C ASP A 140 3.25 12.14 10.96
N MET A 141 2.23 11.29 10.88
CA MET A 141 2.37 9.84 11.08
C MET A 141 3.30 9.18 10.04
N TYR A 142 3.48 9.81 8.88
CA TYR A 142 4.25 9.25 7.78
C TYR A 142 5.70 9.71 7.78
N ASP A 143 6.05 10.68 8.62
CA ASP A 143 7.42 11.10 8.83
C ASP A 143 8.18 10.06 9.68
N VAL A 144 9.11 9.38 9.01
CA VAL A 144 9.99 8.35 9.58
C VAL A 144 10.86 8.83 10.73
N ASP A 145 11.13 10.12 10.84
CA ASP A 145 12.01 10.63 11.89
C ASP A 145 11.26 10.78 13.23
N ILE A 146 9.93 10.94 13.18
CA ILE A 146 9.09 11.17 14.36
C ILE A 146 8.13 10.03 14.68
N ASN A 147 7.84 9.13 13.72
CA ASN A 147 6.90 8.01 13.91
C ASN A 147 7.53 6.75 14.53
N LYS A 148 8.67 6.87 15.21
CA LYS A 148 9.43 5.73 15.76
C LYS A 148 9.41 5.70 17.28
N THR A 149 9.28 4.50 17.84
CA THR A 149 9.57 4.21 19.25
C THR A 149 10.59 3.09 19.35
N GLN A 150 11.19 2.92 20.52
CA GLN A 150 12.14 1.82 20.77
C GLN A 150 11.67 0.95 21.93
N VAL A 151 12.04 -0.34 21.86
CA VAL A 151 11.85 -1.32 22.93
C VAL A 151 13.09 -2.18 23.08
N VAL A 152 13.43 -2.59 24.30
CA VAL A 152 14.54 -3.51 24.56
C VAL A 152 14.18 -4.86 23.94
N SER A 153 15.04 -5.36 23.05
CA SER A 153 14.76 -6.56 22.25
C SER A 153 15.74 -7.69 22.46
N SER A 154 16.97 -7.39 22.88
CA SER A 154 17.97 -8.41 23.21
C SER A 154 19.03 -7.86 24.16
N PHE A 155 19.94 -8.74 24.61
CA PHE A 155 21.16 -8.34 25.28
C PHE A 155 22.38 -8.90 24.55
N VAL A 156 23.53 -8.26 24.75
CA VAL A 156 24.83 -8.66 24.21
C VAL A 156 25.90 -8.50 25.27
N ARG A 157 27.02 -9.18 25.09
CA ARG A 157 28.28 -8.80 25.76
C ARG A 157 29.04 -7.82 24.89
N ASP A 158 29.46 -6.71 25.46
CA ASP A 158 30.26 -5.69 24.78
C ASP A 158 31.72 -6.13 24.62
N ALA A 159 32.53 -5.30 23.94
CA ALA A 159 33.95 -5.56 23.69
C ALA A 159 34.80 -5.60 24.97
N ASN A 160 34.30 -5.06 26.09
CA ASN A 160 34.94 -5.08 27.40
C ASN A 160 34.45 -6.24 28.27
N GLY A 161 33.56 -7.10 27.74
CA GLY A 161 32.97 -8.24 28.43
C GLY A 161 31.73 -7.91 29.28
N GLY A 162 31.31 -6.65 29.32
CA GLY A 162 30.14 -6.17 30.06
C GLY A 162 28.82 -6.53 29.38
N VAL A 163 27.73 -6.63 30.14
CA VAL A 163 26.39 -6.91 29.61
C VAL A 163 25.73 -5.59 29.19
N ALA A 164 25.19 -5.54 27.97
CA ALA A 164 24.47 -4.39 27.44
C ALA A 164 23.17 -4.82 26.75
N THR A 165 22.14 -3.98 26.80
CA THR A 165 20.87 -4.20 26.10
C THR A 165 20.91 -3.58 24.70
N LYS A 166 20.27 -4.24 23.73
CA LYS A 166 19.96 -3.66 22.42
C LYS A 166 18.46 -3.37 22.32
N THR A 167 18.14 -2.28 21.65
CA THR A 167 16.77 -1.91 21.34
C THR A 167 16.43 -2.26 19.89
N MET A 168 15.14 -2.45 19.64
CA MET A 168 14.56 -2.53 18.31
C MET A 168 13.63 -1.33 18.11
N THR A 169 13.71 -0.73 16.93
CA THR A 169 12.78 0.30 16.49
C THR A 169 11.45 -0.34 16.13
N VAL A 170 10.37 0.33 16.52
CA VAL A 170 8.99 -0.01 16.18
C VAL A 170 8.39 1.19 15.44
N ASP A 171 7.88 0.93 14.25
CA ASP A 171 7.22 1.93 13.41
C ASP A 171 5.78 2.13 13.89
N LEU A 172 5.46 3.31 14.41
CA LEU A 172 4.14 3.61 14.96
C LEU A 172 3.07 3.72 13.86
N SER A 173 3.44 4.07 12.63
CA SER A 173 2.52 4.10 11.48
C SER A 173 1.93 2.73 11.13
N LYS A 174 2.60 1.64 11.53
CA LYS A 174 2.15 0.27 11.32
C LYS A 174 1.28 -0.27 12.46
N ILE A 175 1.20 0.41 13.60
CA ILE A 175 0.52 -0.11 14.80
C ILE A 175 -0.44 0.88 15.48
N SER A 176 -0.35 2.18 15.19
CA SER A 176 -1.20 3.18 15.81
C SER A 176 -2.60 3.14 15.19
N LEU A 177 -3.62 2.82 15.98
CA LEU A 177 -5.01 2.82 15.54
C LEU A 177 -5.51 4.24 15.28
N PHE A 178 -5.15 5.17 16.17
CA PHE A 178 -5.57 6.56 16.15
C PHE A 178 -4.41 7.49 16.41
N ASN A 179 -4.36 8.59 15.65
CA ASN A 179 -3.42 9.67 15.82
C ASN A 179 -4.15 11.01 15.87
N SER A 180 -3.64 11.96 16.66
CA SER A 180 -4.24 13.28 16.83
C SER A 180 -4.41 14.06 15.52
N THR A 181 -3.48 13.90 14.57
CA THR A 181 -3.48 14.57 13.25
C THR A 181 -3.98 13.69 12.10
N GLN A 182 -4.62 12.55 12.39
CA GLN A 182 -5.01 11.50 11.43
C GLN A 182 -3.84 10.58 11.02
N GLY A 183 -4.10 9.63 10.11
CA GLY A 183 -3.11 8.66 9.59
C GLY A 183 -2.97 7.37 10.40
N GLY A 184 -3.71 7.21 11.51
CA GLY A 184 -3.84 5.93 12.19
C GLY A 184 -4.50 4.85 11.32
N LEU A 185 -4.40 3.59 11.72
CA LEU A 185 -4.92 2.44 10.96
C LEU A 185 -6.44 2.51 10.72
N LEU A 186 -7.18 3.19 11.62
CA LEU A 186 -8.64 3.39 11.56
C LEU A 186 -9.05 4.81 11.17
N GLN A 187 -8.10 5.62 10.71
CA GLN A 187 -8.33 6.98 10.25
C GLN A 187 -8.06 7.09 8.76
N ARG A 188 -8.51 8.20 8.17
CA ARG A 188 -8.21 8.55 6.80
C ARG A 188 -6.70 8.60 6.60
N ASP A 189 -6.22 7.97 5.52
CA ASP A 189 -4.85 8.15 5.05
C ASP A 189 -4.77 9.43 4.22
N GLY A 190 -3.86 10.33 4.61
CA GLY A 190 -3.69 11.63 3.97
C GLY A 190 -2.88 11.58 2.68
N ARG A 191 -2.28 10.43 2.33
CA ARG A 191 -1.39 10.27 1.19
C ARG A 191 -2.12 9.93 -0.11
N ASP A 192 -3.41 10.22 -0.22
CA ASP A 192 -4.13 10.07 -1.49
C ASP A 192 -3.52 11.00 -2.55
N ILE A 193 -3.12 10.45 -3.69
CA ILE A 193 -2.60 11.24 -4.82
C ILE A 193 -3.77 11.75 -5.69
N ASP A 194 -5.01 11.51 -5.25
CA ASP A 194 -6.26 11.99 -5.81
C ASP A 194 -6.30 11.76 -7.33
N THR A 195 -6.44 12.81 -8.12
CA THR A 195 -6.66 12.71 -9.56
C THR A 195 -5.35 12.61 -10.35
N ILE A 196 -4.18 12.65 -9.69
CA ILE A 196 -2.84 12.59 -10.32
C ILE A 196 -2.74 13.60 -11.47
N GLY A 197 -2.93 14.89 -11.15
CA GLY A 197 -2.96 15.93 -12.19
C GLY A 197 -4.13 15.80 -13.15
N MET A 198 -5.27 15.31 -12.65
CA MET A 198 -6.45 14.87 -13.42
C MET A 198 -6.19 13.72 -14.38
N MET A 199 -4.98 13.16 -14.51
CA MET A 199 -4.71 12.01 -15.39
C MET A 199 -5.56 10.78 -15.00
N ARG A 200 -5.86 10.63 -13.71
CA ARG A 200 -6.73 9.60 -13.16
C ARG A 200 -8.14 10.15 -12.93
N SER A 201 -9.13 9.37 -13.34
CA SER A 201 -10.51 9.58 -12.93
C SER A 201 -10.70 9.07 -11.50
N LEU A 202 -11.08 9.95 -10.56
CA LEU A 202 -11.62 9.50 -9.28
C LEU A 202 -13.06 9.07 -9.50
N ALA A 203 -13.33 7.77 -9.46
CA ALA A 203 -14.70 7.31 -9.29
C ALA A 203 -15.05 7.43 -7.80
N THR A 204 -15.82 8.44 -7.41
CA THR A 204 -16.59 8.32 -6.17
C THR A 204 -18.07 8.52 -6.48
N TYR A 205 -18.86 7.49 -6.20
CA TYR A 205 -20.29 7.44 -6.49
C TYR A 205 -21.10 8.37 -5.55
N SER A 206 -22.23 8.86 -6.08
CA SER A 206 -23.48 9.24 -5.38
C SER A 206 -23.58 10.53 -4.53
N ASP A 207 -22.59 11.44 -4.56
CA ASP A 207 -22.70 12.78 -3.94
C ASP A 207 -22.90 13.94 -4.96
N GLY A 208 -22.93 13.63 -6.25
CA GLY A 208 -23.24 14.60 -7.32
C GLY A 208 -22.05 15.37 -7.88
N THR A 209 -20.81 15.02 -7.53
CA THR A 209 -19.61 15.59 -8.18
C THR A 209 -19.38 15.01 -9.57
N GLU A 210 -19.06 15.88 -10.55
CA GLU A 210 -18.83 15.49 -11.95
C GLU A 210 -17.52 14.71 -12.10
N VAL A 211 -17.61 13.56 -12.78
CA VAL A 211 -16.47 12.73 -13.16
C VAL A 211 -15.79 13.36 -14.38
N TRP A 212 -14.54 13.79 -14.20
CA TRP A 212 -13.69 14.10 -15.34
C TRP A 212 -13.16 12.79 -15.95
N TYR A 213 -13.39 12.61 -17.25
CA TYR A 213 -12.78 11.53 -18.02
C TYR A 213 -11.72 12.13 -18.95
N PRO A 214 -10.46 11.67 -18.92
CA PRO A 214 -9.53 11.86 -20.02
C PRO A 214 -10.01 11.00 -21.19
N ARG A 215 -11.08 11.44 -21.86
CA ARG A 215 -11.45 10.85 -23.15
C ARG A 215 -10.69 11.62 -24.20
N GLY A 216 -9.71 10.97 -24.83
CA GLY A 216 -9.30 11.36 -26.17
C GLY A 216 -10.57 11.50 -27.01
N SER A 217 -10.85 12.71 -27.49
CA SER A 217 -12.05 12.96 -28.26
C SER A 217 -11.81 12.40 -29.66
N ALA A 218 -12.28 11.18 -29.93
CA ALA A 218 -12.27 10.68 -31.30
C ALA A 218 -13.00 11.71 -32.18
N ALA A 219 -12.36 12.20 -33.23
CA ALA A 219 -13.04 13.06 -34.18
C ALA A 219 -14.22 12.30 -34.77
N LEU A 220 -15.28 13.00 -35.16
CA LEU A 220 -16.33 12.34 -35.94
C LEU A 220 -15.85 12.25 -37.40
N PRO A 221 -16.15 11.16 -38.11
CA PRO A 221 -15.89 11.09 -39.55
C PRO A 221 -16.49 12.30 -40.27
N ALA A 222 -15.83 12.75 -41.34
CA ALA A 222 -16.34 13.86 -42.14
C ALA A 222 -17.76 13.59 -42.62
N GLN A 223 -18.65 14.56 -42.41
CA GLN A 223 -20.07 14.41 -42.70
C GLN A 223 -20.68 15.63 -43.41
N LEU A 224 -21.50 15.36 -44.42
CA LEU A 224 -22.44 16.27 -45.05
C LEU A 224 -23.78 16.18 -44.32
N SER A 225 -23.92 16.95 -43.25
CA SER A 225 -25.14 16.98 -42.42
C SER A 225 -26.16 18.04 -42.88
N ASN A 226 -27.37 18.02 -42.30
CA ASN A 226 -28.44 18.98 -42.56
C ASN A 226 -28.97 19.02 -44.02
N ARG A 227 -28.97 17.89 -44.71
CA ARG A 227 -29.55 17.79 -46.06
C ARG A 227 -31.05 17.59 -45.96
N VAL A 228 -31.82 18.50 -46.54
CA VAL A 228 -33.28 18.51 -46.44
C VAL A 228 -33.88 17.78 -47.64
N PHE A 229 -34.63 16.71 -47.38
CA PHE A 229 -35.45 16.02 -48.35
C PHE A 229 -36.71 16.84 -48.63
N SER A 230 -37.04 17.05 -49.91
CA SER A 230 -38.08 18.02 -50.32
C SER A 230 -39.42 17.40 -50.74
N GLY A 231 -39.60 16.09 -50.58
CA GLY A 231 -40.85 15.38 -50.86
C GLY A 231 -40.66 14.16 -51.76
N PRO A 232 -41.74 13.44 -52.12
CA PRO A 232 -41.61 12.19 -52.85
C PRO A 232 -40.79 12.33 -54.13
N LEU A 233 -39.90 11.38 -54.35
CA LEU A 233 -39.04 11.29 -55.53
C LEU A 233 -39.57 10.17 -56.42
N ASP A 234 -40.21 10.56 -57.53
CA ASP A 234 -40.70 9.65 -58.56
C ASP A 234 -39.62 9.47 -59.64
N LEU A 235 -39.14 8.23 -59.82
CA LEU A 235 -38.15 7.84 -60.83
C LEU A 235 -38.78 6.98 -61.94
N THR A 236 -40.11 7.01 -62.10
CA THR A 236 -40.81 6.17 -63.09
C THR A 236 -40.75 6.72 -64.52
N GLY A 237 -40.35 7.99 -64.72
CA GLY A 237 -40.18 8.60 -66.02
C GLY A 237 -39.00 8.02 -66.81
N ALA A 238 -39.11 8.03 -68.13
CA ALA A 238 -38.05 7.49 -68.99
C ALA A 238 -36.80 8.38 -68.94
N GLY A 239 -35.72 7.86 -68.36
CA GLY A 239 -34.46 8.59 -68.17
C GLY A 239 -34.34 9.30 -66.83
N ASP A 240 -35.32 9.16 -65.94
CA ASP A 240 -35.28 9.74 -64.60
C ASP A 240 -34.19 9.07 -63.76
N ALA A 241 -33.18 9.85 -63.36
CA ALA A 241 -32.07 9.39 -62.55
C ALA A 241 -31.47 10.53 -61.73
N ILE A 242 -30.88 10.16 -60.59
CA ILE A 242 -29.93 11.00 -59.85
C ILE A 242 -28.55 10.39 -60.02
N MET A 243 -27.61 11.17 -60.53
CA MET A 243 -26.23 10.75 -60.80
C MET A 243 -25.25 11.69 -60.11
N PHE A 244 -24.22 11.16 -59.46
CA PHE A 244 -23.15 11.95 -58.84
C PHE A 244 -21.87 11.13 -58.66
N ASP A 245 -20.77 11.84 -58.43
CA ASP A 245 -19.50 11.25 -58.02
C ASP A 245 -19.30 11.46 -56.52
N VAL A 246 -18.63 10.51 -55.87
CA VAL A 246 -18.29 10.58 -54.44
C VAL A 246 -16.78 10.46 -54.28
N THR A 247 -16.17 11.46 -53.65
CA THR A 247 -14.76 11.39 -53.23
C THR A 247 -14.71 11.29 -51.71
N VAL A 248 -13.99 10.29 -51.20
CA VAL A 248 -13.73 10.12 -49.76
C VAL A 248 -12.23 10.13 -49.47
N ASP A 249 -11.89 10.48 -48.23
CA ASP A 249 -10.56 10.30 -47.63
C ASP A 249 -9.40 11.00 -48.37
N LYS A 250 -9.71 12.15 -49.00
CA LYS A 250 -8.77 13.10 -49.61
C LYS A 250 -8.04 13.91 -48.54
N ASP A 251 -6.78 14.25 -48.80
CA ASP A 251 -5.99 15.17 -47.98
C ASP A 251 -6.41 16.64 -48.22
N GLU A 252 -6.62 17.41 -47.15
CA GLU A 252 -6.91 18.85 -47.23
C GLU A 252 -5.74 19.72 -46.72
N PRO A 253 -5.23 20.66 -47.53
CA PRO A 253 -4.17 21.60 -47.16
C PRO A 253 -4.45 22.44 -45.90
N SER A 254 -5.73 22.69 -45.58
CA SER A 254 -6.15 23.48 -44.42
C SER A 254 -5.72 22.87 -43.07
N HIS A 255 -5.33 21.59 -43.06
CA HIS A 255 -4.80 20.90 -41.90
C HIS A 255 -3.30 21.12 -41.66
N GLY A 256 -2.63 21.99 -42.43
CA GLY A 256 -1.20 22.30 -42.23
C GLY A 256 -0.27 21.14 -42.59
N ILE A 257 -0.73 20.23 -43.45
CA ILE A 257 0.08 19.15 -44.02
C ILE A 257 0.89 19.66 -45.21
N SER A 258 2.13 19.19 -45.35
CA SER A 258 2.99 19.52 -46.49
C SER A 258 2.69 18.61 -47.69
N PRO A 259 2.76 19.11 -48.94
CA PRO A 259 2.54 18.30 -50.15
C PRO A 259 3.62 17.20 -50.30
N PRO A 260 3.34 16.12 -51.07
CA PRO A 260 2.16 15.91 -51.92
C PRO A 260 0.93 15.41 -51.15
N TYR A 261 -0.26 15.87 -51.58
CA TYR A 261 -1.56 15.50 -51.02
C TYR A 261 -2.11 14.23 -51.67
N ASP A 262 -2.71 13.34 -50.89
CA ASP A 262 -3.48 12.22 -51.43
C ASP A 262 -4.79 12.73 -52.07
N PRO A 263 -5.08 12.38 -53.34
CA PRO A 263 -6.30 12.81 -54.02
C PRO A 263 -7.58 12.18 -53.45
N GLY A 264 -7.48 11.16 -52.59
CA GLY A 264 -8.63 10.42 -52.07
C GLY A 264 -9.18 9.38 -53.06
N LYS A 265 -10.16 8.61 -52.60
CA LYS A 265 -10.86 7.61 -53.42
C LYS A 265 -12.07 8.26 -54.07
N THR A 266 -12.01 8.46 -55.38
CA THR A 266 -13.14 8.95 -56.17
C THR A 266 -13.88 7.80 -56.84
N THR A 267 -15.16 7.69 -56.56
CA THR A 267 -16.10 6.75 -57.20
C THR A 267 -17.00 7.53 -58.13
N MET A 268 -16.89 7.28 -59.42
CA MET A 268 -17.64 8.00 -60.45
C MET A 268 -18.96 7.31 -60.79
N GLY A 269 -19.99 8.09 -61.10
CA GLY A 269 -21.23 7.61 -61.69
C GLY A 269 -22.12 6.78 -60.77
N VAL A 270 -22.23 7.19 -59.49
CA VAL A 270 -23.25 6.64 -58.60
C VAL A 270 -24.62 7.04 -59.15
N THR A 271 -25.43 6.05 -59.53
CA THR A 271 -26.73 6.27 -60.17
C THR A 271 -27.84 5.67 -59.33
N ILE A 272 -28.86 6.47 -59.06
CA ILE A 272 -30.13 6.04 -58.48
C ILE A 272 -31.20 6.30 -59.55
N ASP A 273 -31.65 5.23 -60.20
CA ASP A 273 -32.70 5.23 -61.20
C ASP A 273 -33.78 4.18 -60.84
N LYS A 274 -34.79 4.04 -61.70
CA LYS A 274 -35.84 3.03 -61.49
C LYS A 274 -35.29 1.61 -61.40
N ALA A 275 -34.32 1.26 -62.25
CA ALA A 275 -33.78 -0.10 -62.31
C ALA A 275 -33.04 -0.45 -61.01
N PHE A 276 -32.30 0.50 -60.45
CA PHE A 276 -31.69 0.40 -59.13
C PHE A 276 -32.74 0.17 -58.04
N LEU A 277 -33.82 0.97 -58.01
CA LEU A 277 -34.89 0.82 -57.03
C LEU A 277 -35.64 -0.52 -57.18
N ASP A 278 -35.96 -0.94 -58.38
CA ASP A 278 -36.65 -2.22 -58.61
C ASP A 278 -35.79 -3.42 -58.17
N THR A 279 -34.46 -3.30 -58.31
CA THR A 279 -33.51 -4.36 -57.92
C THR A 279 -33.38 -4.47 -56.40
N HIS A 280 -33.28 -3.33 -55.70
CA HIS A 280 -32.94 -3.31 -54.27
C HIS A 280 -34.14 -3.07 -53.34
N PHE A 281 -35.22 -2.47 -53.86
CA PHE A 281 -36.45 -2.10 -53.15
C PHE A 281 -37.70 -2.38 -54.02
N PRO A 282 -37.98 -3.64 -54.38
CA PRO A 282 -39.01 -3.98 -55.36
C PRO A 282 -40.43 -3.56 -54.96
N SER A 283 -40.70 -3.33 -53.66
CA SER A 283 -41.98 -2.85 -53.15
C SER A 283 -42.23 -1.36 -53.38
N TRP A 284 -41.20 -0.58 -53.73
CA TRP A 284 -41.30 0.88 -53.90
C TRP A 284 -41.73 1.29 -55.32
N ASN A 285 -41.67 0.37 -56.28
CA ASN A 285 -42.11 0.57 -57.66
C ASN A 285 -41.55 1.84 -58.33
N GLY A 286 -40.30 2.21 -58.02
CA GLY A 286 -39.64 3.40 -58.57
C GLY A 286 -39.97 4.72 -57.89
N VAL A 287 -40.69 4.72 -56.76
CA VAL A 287 -41.04 5.93 -56.00
C VAL A 287 -40.44 5.86 -54.60
N ILE A 288 -39.74 6.92 -54.19
CA ILE A 288 -39.24 7.11 -52.82
C ILE A 288 -40.22 8.06 -52.11
N GLU A 289 -40.92 7.57 -51.10
CA GLU A 289 -42.03 8.31 -50.49
C GLU A 289 -41.57 9.38 -49.49
N ASP A 290 -40.61 9.04 -48.63
CA ASP A 290 -40.14 9.91 -47.56
C ASP A 290 -38.61 9.97 -47.41
N TYR A 291 -38.15 10.80 -46.48
CA TYR A 291 -36.74 11.01 -46.21
C TYR A 291 -36.02 9.76 -45.66
N LYS A 292 -36.75 8.79 -45.08
CA LYS A 292 -36.19 7.53 -44.60
C LYS A 292 -35.92 6.59 -45.75
N ASP A 293 -36.88 6.47 -46.67
CA ASP A 293 -36.72 5.72 -47.91
C ASP A 293 -35.59 6.31 -48.75
N PHE A 294 -35.51 7.65 -48.82
CA PHE A 294 -34.42 8.33 -49.53
C PHE A 294 -33.05 8.05 -48.91
N ALA A 295 -32.92 8.17 -47.59
CA ALA A 295 -31.68 7.83 -46.89
C ALA A 295 -31.30 6.36 -47.07
N GLN A 296 -32.28 5.46 -47.12
CA GLN A 296 -32.06 4.03 -47.33
C GLN A 296 -31.64 3.71 -48.78
N ALA A 297 -32.29 4.28 -49.79
CA ALA A 297 -31.86 4.18 -51.20
C ALA A 297 -30.46 4.72 -51.40
N LEU A 298 -30.18 5.91 -50.85
CA LEU A 298 -28.87 6.54 -50.95
C LEU A 298 -27.80 5.69 -50.26
N ASN A 299 -28.07 5.15 -49.07
CA ASN A 299 -27.11 4.29 -48.37
C ASN A 299 -26.85 2.99 -49.14
N MET A 300 -27.88 2.40 -49.74
CA MET A 300 -27.72 1.23 -50.60
C MET A 300 -26.87 1.55 -51.83
N ALA A 301 -27.11 2.68 -52.49
CA ALA A 301 -26.35 3.09 -53.66
C ALA A 301 -24.86 3.30 -53.30
N LEU A 302 -24.58 4.04 -52.22
CA LEU A 302 -23.23 4.25 -51.74
C LEU A 302 -22.49 2.94 -51.41
N SER A 303 -23.22 1.94 -50.89
CA SER A 303 -22.68 0.61 -50.60
C SER A 303 -22.43 -0.23 -51.86
N VAL A 304 -23.39 -0.28 -52.80
CA VAL A 304 -23.29 -1.08 -54.03
C VAL A 304 -22.13 -0.61 -54.90
N TYR A 305 -21.94 0.71 -54.99
CA TYR A 305 -20.84 1.31 -55.74
C TYR A 305 -19.52 1.29 -54.96
N ASN A 306 -19.48 0.73 -53.74
CA ASN A 306 -18.30 0.69 -52.87
C ASN A 306 -17.63 2.07 -52.73
N THR A 307 -18.44 3.11 -52.51
CA THR A 307 -17.96 4.50 -52.47
C THR A 307 -17.04 4.79 -51.29
N GLY A 308 -17.17 4.02 -50.21
CA GLY A 308 -16.56 4.31 -48.91
C GLY A 308 -17.33 5.37 -48.11
N ALA A 309 -18.53 5.76 -48.55
CA ALA A 309 -19.45 6.63 -47.81
C ALA A 309 -20.70 5.85 -47.36
N SER A 310 -21.42 6.41 -46.39
CA SER A 310 -22.72 5.92 -45.94
C SER A 310 -23.70 7.07 -45.81
N ALA A 311 -24.99 6.77 -45.97
CA ALA A 311 -26.06 7.71 -45.71
C ALA A 311 -26.96 7.21 -44.59
N GLY A 312 -27.62 8.13 -43.91
CA GLY A 312 -28.55 7.79 -42.84
C GLY A 312 -29.36 8.98 -42.37
N LEU A 313 -30.21 8.71 -41.38
CA LEU A 313 -31.03 9.73 -40.74
C LEU A 313 -30.15 10.65 -39.88
N HIS A 314 -30.51 11.93 -39.82
CA HIS A 314 -29.81 12.89 -38.98
C HIS A 314 -30.35 12.86 -37.54
N TYR A 315 -29.49 12.51 -36.59
CA TYR A 315 -29.84 12.39 -35.17
C TYR A 315 -29.51 13.68 -34.42
N VAL A 316 -30.48 14.22 -33.68
CA VAL A 316 -30.34 15.46 -32.90
C VAL A 316 -31.07 15.32 -31.57
N SER A 317 -30.38 15.68 -30.48
CA SER A 317 -30.98 15.75 -29.14
C SER A 317 -32.12 16.79 -29.11
N GLY A 318 -33.28 16.42 -28.57
CA GLY A 318 -34.46 17.29 -28.49
C GLY A 318 -35.61 16.97 -29.45
N TYR A 319 -35.46 15.98 -30.33
CA TYR A 319 -36.55 15.46 -31.19
C TYR A 319 -37.09 14.12 -30.68
N ALA A 320 -38.38 13.83 -30.92
CA ALA A 320 -39.00 12.56 -30.58
C ALA A 320 -38.32 11.40 -31.32
N GLY A 321 -37.80 10.41 -30.59
CA GLY A 321 -37.00 9.32 -31.15
C GLY A 321 -35.59 9.73 -31.62
N GLY A 322 -35.16 10.97 -31.32
CA GLY A 322 -33.82 11.48 -31.63
C GLY A 322 -33.55 11.76 -33.10
N ILE A 323 -34.54 11.62 -33.99
CA ILE A 323 -34.41 11.80 -35.45
C ILE A 323 -35.01 13.14 -35.85
N LYS A 324 -34.26 13.94 -36.60
CA LYS A 324 -34.77 15.18 -37.20
C LYS A 324 -35.60 14.84 -38.45
N PRO A 325 -36.90 15.21 -38.52
CA PRO A 325 -37.73 14.96 -39.70
C PRO A 325 -37.15 15.60 -40.96
N ASP A 326 -37.35 14.94 -42.11
CA ASP A 326 -36.95 15.42 -43.45
C ASP A 326 -35.46 15.67 -43.64
N VAL A 327 -34.61 15.28 -42.68
CA VAL A 327 -33.17 15.51 -42.75
C VAL A 327 -32.39 14.21 -42.77
N TYR A 328 -31.51 14.10 -43.76
CA TYR A 328 -30.55 13.01 -43.88
C TYR A 328 -29.11 13.57 -43.85
N GLN A 329 -28.17 12.65 -43.71
CA GLN A 329 -26.75 12.94 -43.69
C GLN A 329 -25.98 11.91 -44.49
N ILE A 330 -24.82 12.31 -44.99
CA ILE A 330 -23.87 11.44 -45.68
C ILE A 330 -22.52 11.60 -44.99
N ARG A 331 -21.81 10.51 -44.73
CA ARG A 331 -20.51 10.53 -44.06
C ARG A 331 -19.54 9.54 -44.69
N THR A 332 -18.25 9.85 -44.63
CA THR A 332 -17.22 8.85 -44.95
C THR A 332 -17.29 7.69 -43.94
N GLN A 333 -17.03 6.47 -44.40
CA GLN A 333 -16.88 5.27 -43.59
C GLN A 333 -15.40 5.04 -43.19
N GLU A 334 -14.47 5.86 -43.70
CA GLU A 334 -13.03 5.76 -43.45
C GLU A 334 -12.48 4.34 -43.71
N ASN A 335 -13.01 3.68 -44.76
CA ASN A 335 -12.67 2.30 -45.13
C ASN A 335 -12.09 2.19 -46.54
N SER A 336 -11.76 3.32 -47.18
CA SER A 336 -11.23 3.35 -48.54
C SER A 336 -9.82 2.76 -48.65
N GLY A 337 -9.14 2.54 -47.52
CA GLY A 337 -7.72 2.19 -47.45
C GLY A 337 -6.80 3.41 -47.54
N LEU A 338 -7.40 4.61 -47.67
CA LEU A 338 -6.73 5.89 -47.58
C LEU A 338 -7.00 6.52 -46.22
N ASP A 339 -6.20 7.54 -45.93
CA ASP A 339 -5.89 7.98 -44.58
C ASP A 339 -6.65 9.29 -44.22
N GLY A 340 -7.21 10.02 -45.20
CA GLY A 340 -7.93 11.28 -44.97
C GLY A 340 -9.31 11.11 -44.33
N SER A 341 -9.84 12.19 -43.75
CA SER A 341 -11.24 12.26 -43.31
C SER A 341 -11.94 13.40 -44.04
N TYR A 342 -12.44 13.05 -45.23
CA TYR A 342 -13.03 13.97 -46.18
C TYR A 342 -14.19 13.29 -46.91
N ILE A 343 -15.19 14.06 -47.29
CA ILE A 343 -16.25 13.61 -48.19
C ILE A 343 -16.65 14.74 -49.13
N GLU A 344 -16.83 14.41 -50.40
CA GLU A 344 -17.30 15.33 -51.44
C GLU A 344 -18.30 14.62 -52.35
N ILE A 345 -19.38 15.34 -52.66
CA ILE A 345 -20.24 15.04 -53.81
C ILE A 345 -19.87 16.02 -54.90
N SER A 346 -19.55 15.50 -56.08
CA SER A 346 -19.28 16.28 -57.28
C SER A 346 -20.05 15.73 -58.48
N ASN A 347 -20.06 16.47 -59.59
CA ASN A 347 -20.73 16.08 -60.84
C ASN A 347 -22.21 15.67 -60.69
N LEU A 348 -22.91 16.24 -59.70
CA LEU A 348 -24.32 15.95 -59.45
C LEU A 348 -25.20 16.39 -60.63
N THR A 349 -25.93 15.44 -61.19
CA THR A 349 -26.98 15.64 -62.19
C THR A 349 -28.26 15.01 -61.69
N SER A 350 -29.35 15.78 -61.66
CA SER A 350 -30.69 15.27 -61.35
C SER A 350 -31.58 15.44 -62.57
N GLN A 351 -32.05 14.33 -63.12
CA GLN A 351 -32.92 14.28 -64.30
C GLN A 351 -34.40 14.08 -63.92
N VAL A 352 -34.75 14.34 -62.66
CA VAL A 352 -36.13 14.29 -62.16
C VAL A 352 -36.72 15.69 -62.02
N SER A 353 -38.02 15.81 -62.28
CA SER A 353 -38.75 17.09 -62.22
C SER A 353 -38.81 17.72 -60.81
N SER A 354 -38.66 16.90 -59.77
CA SER A 354 -38.69 17.28 -58.35
C SER A 354 -37.35 17.82 -57.80
N GLY A 355 -36.28 17.85 -58.61
CA GLY A 355 -34.96 18.33 -58.22
C GLY A 355 -34.09 17.29 -57.49
N SER A 356 -33.01 17.73 -56.83
CA SER A 356 -31.99 16.86 -56.24
C SER A 356 -32.24 16.48 -54.76
N HIS A 357 -33.39 16.87 -54.20
CA HIS A 357 -33.85 16.46 -52.85
C HIS A 357 -32.83 16.61 -51.72
N GLY A 358 -32.10 17.74 -51.73
CA GLY A 358 -31.09 18.07 -50.72
C GLY A 358 -29.64 17.73 -51.12
N LEU A 359 -29.43 16.96 -52.20
CA LEU A 359 -28.10 16.72 -52.76
C LEU A 359 -27.61 17.98 -53.51
N SER A 360 -26.33 18.28 -53.37
CA SER A 360 -25.65 19.41 -54.02
C SER A 360 -24.17 19.09 -54.19
N ASN A 361 -23.48 19.71 -55.16
CA ASN A 361 -22.02 19.65 -55.21
C ASN A 361 -21.44 20.35 -53.98
N THR A 362 -20.79 19.60 -53.10
CA THR A 362 -20.43 20.05 -51.75
C THR A 362 -19.40 19.11 -51.14
N SER A 363 -18.55 19.64 -50.27
CA SER A 363 -17.59 18.86 -49.50
C SER A 363 -17.63 19.19 -48.00
N ALA A 364 -17.11 18.28 -47.20
CA ALA A 364 -16.85 18.45 -45.78
C ALA A 364 -15.60 17.69 -45.36
N GLN A 365 -15.02 18.15 -44.27
CA GLN A 365 -13.85 17.57 -43.62
C GLN A 365 -14.08 17.42 -42.13
N ALA A 366 -13.47 16.41 -41.51
CA ALA A 366 -13.47 16.27 -40.06
C ALA A 366 -12.39 17.18 -39.42
N PRO A 367 -12.62 17.69 -38.19
CA PRO A 367 -11.54 18.20 -37.37
C PRO A 367 -10.54 17.06 -37.05
N ARG A 368 -9.31 17.43 -36.71
CA ARG A 368 -8.31 16.48 -36.21
C ARG A 368 -8.74 15.88 -34.88
N GLY A 369 -8.68 14.54 -34.78
CA GLY A 369 -9.20 13.78 -33.63
C GLY A 369 -8.17 13.44 -32.57
N SER A 370 -6.88 13.62 -32.86
CA SER A 370 -5.81 13.27 -31.92
C SER A 370 -5.54 14.33 -30.89
N GLN A 371 -6.51 14.64 -30.04
CA GLN A 371 -6.29 15.58 -28.94
C GLN A 371 -6.91 15.09 -27.63
N MET A 372 -6.12 15.23 -26.57
CA MET A 372 -6.52 15.05 -25.19
C MET A 372 -6.01 16.25 -24.42
N THR A 373 -6.92 16.96 -23.76
CA THR A 373 -6.60 18.09 -22.89
C THR A 373 -6.97 17.72 -21.48
N ILE A 374 -6.00 17.73 -20.58
CA ILE A 374 -6.09 17.35 -19.18
C ILE A 374 -6.00 18.64 -18.35
N PRO A 375 -7.08 19.09 -17.69
CA PRO A 375 -6.97 20.16 -16.70
C PRO A 375 -5.95 19.76 -15.63
N PHE A 376 -5.11 20.67 -15.17
CA PHE A 376 -4.07 20.28 -14.20
C PHE A 376 -4.46 20.66 -12.77
N THR A 377 -4.27 19.71 -11.84
CA THR A 377 -4.32 19.94 -10.38
C THR A 377 -3.00 19.46 -9.78
N SER A 378 -2.39 20.22 -8.88
CA SER A 378 -1.14 19.80 -8.24
C SER A 378 -1.34 18.51 -7.44
N PHE A 379 -0.32 17.66 -7.40
CA PHE A 379 -0.30 16.44 -6.58
C PHE A 379 1.10 16.20 -6.01
N GLU A 380 1.17 15.36 -4.98
CA GLU A 380 2.42 14.95 -4.33
C GLU A 380 2.56 13.42 -4.39
N VAL A 381 3.75 12.95 -4.76
CA VAL A 381 4.13 11.55 -4.59
C VAL A 381 4.77 11.39 -3.21
N PHE A 382 4.01 10.87 -2.25
CA PHE A 382 4.44 10.79 -0.86
C PHE A 382 5.53 9.72 -0.63
N ARG A 383 6.23 9.84 0.49
CA ARG A 383 7.08 8.75 1.01
C ARG A 383 6.22 7.60 1.54
N ASP A 384 6.77 6.39 1.53
CA ASP A 384 6.16 5.24 2.19
C ASP A 384 7.11 4.62 3.21
N GLY A 385 7.02 5.11 4.46
CA GLY A 385 7.96 4.73 5.50
C GLY A 385 9.41 5.05 5.10
N GLU A 386 10.31 4.09 5.30
CA GLU A 386 11.74 4.20 4.97
C GLU A 386 12.05 4.08 3.48
N ASP A 387 11.05 3.80 2.63
CA ASP A 387 11.26 3.68 1.20
C ASP A 387 11.56 5.07 0.60
N PRO A 388 12.80 5.32 0.13
CA PRO A 388 13.16 6.60 -0.46
C PRO A 388 12.40 6.87 -1.76
N ASP A 389 12.03 5.81 -2.49
CA ASP A 389 11.28 5.88 -3.73
C ASP A 389 9.80 6.17 -3.44
N GLY A 390 9.32 5.73 -2.28
CA GLY A 390 8.01 6.08 -1.75
C GLY A 390 6.87 5.43 -2.53
N ILE A 391 5.79 6.17 -2.75
CA ILE A 391 4.64 5.67 -3.50
C ILE A 391 4.97 5.63 -5.00
N GLU A 392 4.63 4.53 -5.66
CA GLU A 392 4.78 4.38 -7.10
C GLU A 392 3.43 4.60 -7.78
N VAL A 393 3.40 5.47 -8.79
CA VAL A 393 2.28 5.64 -9.71
C VAL A 393 2.62 4.91 -11.00
N SER A 394 1.78 3.96 -11.40
CA SER A 394 1.89 3.26 -12.69
C SER A 394 0.67 3.53 -13.57
N PHE A 395 0.89 3.54 -14.88
CA PHE A 395 -0.17 3.69 -15.87
C PHE A 395 0.25 3.09 -17.21
N ASP A 396 -0.75 2.75 -18.01
CA ASP A 396 -0.56 2.36 -19.39
C ASP A 396 -0.94 3.51 -20.32
N PHE A 397 -0.24 3.65 -21.44
CA PHE A 397 -0.58 4.58 -22.50
C PHE A 397 -0.61 3.90 -23.87
N SER A 398 -1.58 4.28 -24.70
CA SER A 398 -1.73 3.76 -26.05
C SER A 398 -2.16 4.83 -27.05
N VAL A 399 -1.79 4.60 -28.31
CA VAL A 399 -2.16 5.41 -29.47
C VAL A 399 -2.75 4.49 -30.54
N ASN A 400 -3.89 4.86 -31.13
CA ASN A 400 -4.47 4.24 -32.34
C ASN A 400 -4.58 2.71 -32.28
N TYR A 401 -5.11 2.18 -31.18
CA TYR A 401 -5.28 0.73 -30.94
C TYR A 401 -3.98 -0.08 -30.96
N GLN A 402 -2.81 0.58 -30.94
CA GLN A 402 -1.53 -0.11 -30.70
C GLN A 402 -1.53 -0.72 -29.30
N PRO A 403 -0.79 -1.81 -29.08
CA PRO A 403 -0.60 -2.36 -27.74
C PRO A 403 -0.13 -1.27 -26.78
N ALA A 404 -0.81 -1.17 -25.62
CA ALA A 404 -0.45 -0.20 -24.62
C ALA A 404 0.95 -0.50 -24.06
N LYS A 405 1.68 0.55 -23.69
CA LYS A 405 2.95 0.44 -22.96
C LYS A 405 2.76 0.95 -21.54
N SER A 406 3.37 0.26 -20.59
CA SER A 406 3.32 0.58 -19.17
C SER A 406 4.46 1.51 -18.79
N TYR A 407 4.15 2.49 -17.94
CA TYR A 407 5.06 3.46 -17.38
C TYR A 407 4.82 3.53 -15.87
N SER A 408 5.85 3.89 -15.14
CA SER A 408 5.71 4.26 -13.74
C SER A 408 6.69 5.34 -13.34
N PHE A 409 6.33 6.06 -12.27
CA PHE A 409 7.19 7.03 -11.63
C PHE A 409 6.93 7.01 -10.12
N ASP A 410 7.98 7.34 -9.38
CA ASP A 410 8.00 7.39 -7.94
C ASP A 410 8.49 8.77 -7.46
N ARG A 411 8.60 8.96 -6.15
CA ARG A 411 9.04 10.24 -5.57
C ARG A 411 10.47 10.58 -5.99
N THR A 412 11.36 9.60 -6.00
CA THR A 412 12.77 9.76 -6.38
C THR A 412 12.89 10.26 -7.81
N TYR A 413 12.12 9.66 -8.73
CA TYR A 413 12.06 10.02 -10.14
C TYR A 413 11.58 11.47 -10.31
N VAL A 414 10.45 11.84 -9.68
CA VAL A 414 9.90 13.20 -9.74
C VAL A 414 10.91 14.23 -9.21
N ASN A 415 11.52 13.95 -8.06
CA ASN A 415 12.50 14.83 -7.45
C ASN A 415 13.74 15.04 -8.31
N ASN A 416 14.30 13.97 -8.87
CA ASN A 416 15.47 14.03 -9.74
C ASN A 416 15.17 14.78 -11.04
N LEU A 417 14.00 14.54 -11.63
CA LEU A 417 13.58 15.16 -12.88
C LEU A 417 13.30 16.65 -12.73
N LEU A 418 12.59 17.04 -11.65
CA LEU A 418 12.12 18.41 -11.44
C LEU A 418 13.05 19.25 -10.55
N GLY A 419 14.10 18.65 -9.98
CA GLY A 419 15.02 19.33 -9.06
C GLY A 419 14.38 19.65 -7.70
N LYS A 420 13.52 18.75 -7.20
CA LYS A 420 12.75 18.91 -5.96
C LYS A 420 13.16 17.88 -4.89
N THR A 421 12.57 18.01 -3.70
CA THR A 421 12.75 17.06 -2.58
C THR A 421 11.43 16.61 -1.96
N ASP A 422 10.33 17.25 -2.37
CA ASP A 422 9.01 17.09 -1.80
C ASP A 422 8.10 16.17 -2.63
N GLY A 423 8.56 15.62 -3.77
CA GLY A 423 7.74 14.76 -4.62
C GLY A 423 6.60 15.48 -5.33
N THR A 424 6.57 16.82 -5.31
CA THR A 424 5.43 17.58 -5.82
C THR A 424 5.52 17.82 -7.32
N VAL A 425 4.38 17.68 -8.00
CA VAL A 425 4.15 18.23 -9.34
C VAL A 425 3.17 19.39 -9.16
N SER A 426 3.65 20.61 -9.32
CA SER A 426 2.97 21.83 -8.90
C SER A 426 2.22 22.55 -10.03
N ASN A 427 2.56 22.27 -11.28
CA ASN A 427 1.95 22.92 -12.45
C ASN A 427 2.00 22.02 -13.70
N ALA A 428 1.24 22.40 -14.74
CA ALA A 428 1.20 21.64 -15.99
C ALA A 428 2.55 21.58 -16.72
N THR A 429 3.44 22.57 -16.59
CA THR A 429 4.77 22.52 -17.22
C THR A 429 5.61 21.39 -16.65
N GLU A 430 5.57 21.20 -15.33
CA GLU A 430 6.23 20.08 -14.66
C GLU A 430 5.61 18.74 -15.05
N MET A 431 4.27 18.66 -15.15
CA MET A 431 3.58 17.46 -15.61
C MET A 431 3.94 17.10 -17.06
N VAL A 432 4.07 18.09 -17.96
CA VAL A 432 4.54 17.89 -19.33
C VAL A 432 5.95 17.30 -19.32
N THR A 433 6.83 17.84 -18.47
CA THR A 433 8.22 17.35 -18.35
C THR A 433 8.24 15.90 -17.87
N LEU A 434 7.42 15.56 -16.86
CA LEU A 434 7.24 14.20 -16.34
C LEU A 434 6.72 13.22 -17.39
N LEU A 435 5.63 13.54 -18.07
CA LEU A 435 5.06 12.65 -19.09
C LEU A 435 6.00 12.51 -20.31
N SER A 436 6.65 13.59 -20.73
CA SER A 436 7.64 13.54 -21.82
C SER A 436 8.85 12.69 -21.45
N SER A 437 9.38 12.76 -20.23
CA SER A 437 10.54 11.95 -19.83
C SER A 437 10.23 10.45 -19.79
N LEU A 438 8.99 10.09 -19.46
CA LEU A 438 8.53 8.71 -19.41
C LEU A 438 8.21 8.14 -20.81
N MET A 439 7.47 8.90 -21.62
CA MET A 439 6.76 8.34 -22.78
C MET A 439 7.38 8.70 -24.15
N GLN A 440 8.12 9.81 -24.26
CA GLN A 440 8.51 10.36 -25.56
C GLN A 440 9.41 9.42 -26.37
N ALA A 441 10.24 8.60 -25.70
CA ALA A 441 11.12 7.64 -26.36
C ALA A 441 10.34 6.54 -27.11
N ASP A 442 9.21 6.13 -26.54
CA ASP A 442 8.34 5.10 -27.10
C ASP A 442 7.30 5.66 -28.08
N TRP A 443 6.84 6.88 -27.82
CA TRP A 443 5.81 7.57 -28.58
C TRP A 443 6.32 8.91 -29.13
N PRO A 444 7.32 8.90 -30.04
CA PRO A 444 7.97 10.13 -30.51
C PRO A 444 7.02 11.08 -31.25
N ASN A 445 5.91 10.55 -31.76
CA ASN A 445 4.87 11.29 -32.47
C ASN A 445 3.77 11.83 -31.56
N VAL A 446 3.86 11.66 -30.24
CA VAL A 446 2.96 12.33 -29.29
C VAL A 446 3.63 13.62 -28.86
N ILE A 447 2.97 14.75 -29.11
CA ILE A 447 3.37 16.07 -28.67
C ILE A 447 2.65 16.35 -27.35
N ILE A 448 3.43 16.51 -26.29
CA ILE A 448 2.95 16.83 -24.95
C ILE A 448 3.33 18.29 -24.67
N SER A 449 2.36 19.15 -24.38
CA SER A 449 2.57 20.58 -24.19
C SER A 449 1.59 21.16 -23.16
N VAL A 450 1.84 22.41 -22.73
CA VAL A 450 0.88 23.15 -21.90
C VAL A 450 -0.15 23.81 -22.83
N ASP A 451 -1.43 23.68 -22.50
CA ASP A 451 -2.51 24.34 -23.24
C ASP A 451 -2.65 25.83 -22.89
N GLY A 452 -3.53 26.55 -23.59
CA GLY A 452 -3.78 27.97 -23.32
C GLY A 452 -4.48 28.27 -21.99
N ALA A 453 -5.00 27.26 -21.30
CA ALA A 453 -5.70 27.35 -20.02
C ALA A 453 -4.84 26.88 -18.83
N GLY A 454 -3.59 26.44 -19.06
CA GLY A 454 -2.69 25.94 -18.03
C GLY A 454 -2.87 24.45 -17.69
N GLY A 455 -3.54 23.68 -18.54
CA GLY A 455 -3.62 22.21 -18.50
C GLY A 455 -2.55 21.55 -19.38
N VAL A 456 -2.56 20.21 -19.42
CA VAL A 456 -1.69 19.40 -20.27
C VAL A 456 -2.43 19.04 -21.55
N SER A 457 -1.89 19.45 -22.70
CA SER A 457 -2.34 19.04 -24.03
C SER A 457 -1.47 17.91 -24.54
N MET A 458 -2.09 16.82 -24.95
CA MET A 458 -1.46 15.73 -25.68
C MET A 458 -2.10 15.64 -27.06
N VAL A 459 -1.28 15.77 -28.11
CA VAL A 459 -1.74 15.65 -29.50
C VAL A 459 -0.81 14.76 -30.30
N LEU A 460 -1.30 14.09 -31.34
CA LEU A 460 -0.39 13.41 -32.27
C LEU A 460 0.22 14.39 -33.26
N ASP A 461 1.42 14.06 -33.74
CA ASP A 461 2.10 14.77 -34.79
C ASP A 461 1.17 14.91 -36.02
N PRO A 462 0.95 16.13 -36.52
CA PRO A 462 0.19 16.42 -37.74
C PRO A 462 0.41 15.50 -38.95
N LEU A 463 1.64 15.01 -39.15
CA LEU A 463 2.04 14.15 -40.26
C LEU A 463 1.69 12.67 -40.03
N VAL A 464 1.38 12.31 -38.79
CA VAL A 464 0.90 10.98 -38.37
C VAL A 464 -0.62 10.99 -38.21
N ASP A 465 -1.16 12.09 -37.70
CA ASP A 465 -2.59 12.38 -37.52
C ASP A 465 -3.36 12.57 -38.85
N ARG A 466 -2.65 12.80 -39.97
CA ARG A 466 -3.26 12.82 -41.32
C ARG A 466 -4.03 11.56 -41.70
N LYS A 467 -3.84 10.47 -40.93
CA LYS A 467 -4.37 9.12 -41.16
C LYS A 467 -5.67 8.78 -40.44
N ALA A 468 -6.17 9.69 -39.62
CA ALA A 468 -7.13 9.28 -38.64
C ALA A 468 -8.09 10.42 -38.31
N GLY A 469 -9.24 10.39 -38.99
CA GLY A 469 -10.44 11.09 -38.54
C GLY A 469 -11.01 10.41 -37.31
N GLY A 470 -12.09 9.63 -37.44
CA GLY A 470 -12.68 8.93 -36.29
C GLY A 470 -11.88 7.74 -35.75
N GLY A 471 -10.81 7.36 -36.44
CA GLY A 471 -9.91 6.28 -36.06
C GLY A 471 -8.91 6.62 -34.94
N THR A 472 -8.61 7.90 -34.66
CA THR A 472 -7.59 8.21 -33.65
C THR A 472 -8.12 8.07 -32.25
N ARG A 473 -7.36 7.36 -31.41
CA ARG A 473 -7.47 7.44 -29.96
C ARG A 473 -6.11 7.59 -29.31
N ILE A 474 -6.00 8.54 -28.38
CA ILE A 474 -4.92 8.59 -27.39
C ILE A 474 -5.56 8.50 -26.01
N GLY A 475 -4.90 7.82 -25.08
CA GLY A 475 -5.45 7.72 -23.74
C GLY A 475 -4.59 6.93 -22.77
N PHE A 476 -4.83 7.21 -21.50
CA PHE A 476 -4.30 6.44 -20.37
C PHE A 476 -5.25 5.30 -20.00
N SER A 477 -4.67 4.20 -19.53
CA SER A 477 -5.39 3.04 -18.99
C SER A 477 -4.62 2.46 -17.80
N ASN A 478 -5.24 1.56 -17.02
CA ASN A 478 -4.60 0.83 -15.93
C ASN A 478 -3.77 1.70 -14.97
N ILE A 479 -4.30 2.89 -14.62
CA ILE A 479 -3.64 3.78 -13.67
C ILE A 479 -3.77 3.19 -12.27
N ASN A 480 -2.65 2.93 -11.61
CA ASN A 480 -2.57 2.32 -10.29
C ASN A 480 -1.59 3.10 -9.40
N VAL A 481 -1.85 3.09 -8.09
CA VAL A 481 -0.95 3.69 -7.10
C VAL A 481 -0.61 2.62 -6.06
N SER A 482 0.68 2.44 -5.73
CA SER A 482 1.16 1.26 -5.02
C SER A 482 0.60 1.08 -3.61
N HIS A 483 0.24 2.15 -2.92
CA HIS A 483 -0.33 2.12 -1.56
C HIS A 483 -1.86 2.01 -1.56
N GLU A 484 -2.49 2.02 -2.73
CA GLU A 484 -3.93 1.87 -2.85
C GLU A 484 -4.38 0.40 -2.91
N PRO A 485 -5.57 0.07 -2.39
CA PRO A 485 -6.59 0.99 -1.87
C PRO A 485 -6.28 1.50 -0.46
N ILE A 486 -6.24 2.83 -0.29
CA ILE A 486 -6.12 3.46 1.02
C ILE A 486 -7.49 3.74 1.65
N PRO A 487 -7.56 3.79 2.99
CA PRO A 487 -8.77 4.23 3.67
C PRO A 487 -9.00 5.73 3.49
N THR A 488 -10.03 6.10 2.71
CA THR A 488 -10.42 7.50 2.50
C THR A 488 -11.41 8.03 3.56
N LEU A 489 -11.87 7.14 4.45
CA LEU A 489 -12.85 7.42 5.49
C LEU A 489 -12.24 7.32 6.89
N ASN A 490 -12.84 7.99 7.86
CA ASN A 490 -12.55 7.77 9.27
C ASN A 490 -13.57 6.79 9.86
N PHE A 491 -13.10 5.77 10.59
CA PHE A 491 -13.95 4.77 11.25
C PHE A 491 -15.02 5.42 12.15
N LEU A 492 -14.62 6.48 12.86
CA LEU A 492 -15.49 7.20 13.79
C LEU A 492 -16.61 7.98 13.09
N GLU A 493 -16.42 8.34 11.82
CA GLU A 493 -17.35 9.14 11.01
C GLU A 493 -18.37 8.29 10.24
N ILE A 494 -18.33 6.96 10.38
CA ILE A 494 -19.29 6.06 9.71
C ILE A 494 -20.71 6.34 10.22
N ASP A 495 -21.58 6.86 9.36
CA ASP A 495 -22.98 7.16 9.71
C ASP A 495 -23.93 6.64 8.62
N ILE A 496 -24.63 5.55 8.92
CA ILE A 496 -25.57 4.88 8.00
C ILE A 496 -26.95 5.54 7.96
N VAL A 497 -27.23 6.49 8.86
CA VAL A 497 -28.48 7.28 8.88
C VAL A 497 -28.32 8.53 8.02
N GLN A 498 -27.21 9.25 8.20
CA GLN A 498 -26.88 10.42 7.38
C GLN A 498 -26.54 10.01 5.95
N ASN A 499 -25.82 8.90 5.76
CA ASN A 499 -25.36 8.44 4.45
C ASN A 499 -25.87 7.02 4.15
N PRO A 500 -27.19 6.83 3.95
CA PRO A 500 -27.78 5.50 3.80
C PRO A 500 -27.35 4.75 2.53
N ASN A 501 -26.83 5.45 1.53
CA ASN A 501 -26.31 4.89 0.28
C ASN A 501 -24.85 4.42 0.40
N MET A 502 -24.15 4.79 1.49
CA MET A 502 -22.73 4.48 1.68
C MET A 502 -22.47 3.17 2.44
N VAL A 503 -23.50 2.46 2.89
CA VAL A 503 -23.35 1.25 3.72
C VAL A 503 -22.40 0.22 3.08
N ARG A 504 -22.51 0.01 1.76
CA ARG A 504 -21.62 -0.93 1.04
C ARG A 504 -20.17 -0.44 0.96
N THR A 505 -19.96 0.88 0.83
CA THR A 505 -18.64 1.51 0.91
C THR A 505 -18.06 1.38 2.30
N TYR A 506 -18.87 1.52 3.36
CA TYR A 506 -18.42 1.31 4.73
C TYR A 506 -18.01 -0.14 5.00
N ILE A 507 -18.71 -1.12 4.40
CA ILE A 507 -18.30 -2.54 4.50
C ILE A 507 -16.92 -2.75 3.84
N ASP A 508 -16.71 -2.26 2.62
CA ASP A 508 -15.40 -2.36 1.92
C ASP A 508 -14.27 -1.65 2.69
N TYR A 509 -14.58 -0.49 3.28
CA TYR A 509 -13.67 0.19 4.19
C TYR A 509 -13.32 -0.69 5.40
N MET A 510 -14.32 -1.31 6.04
CA MET A 510 -14.13 -2.15 7.22
C MET A 510 -13.28 -3.39 6.93
N ASP A 511 -13.44 -4.02 5.76
CA ASP A 511 -12.59 -5.14 5.31
C ASP A 511 -11.11 -4.72 5.28
N LYS A 512 -10.83 -3.57 4.66
CA LYS A 512 -9.46 -3.03 4.52
C LYS A 512 -8.89 -2.58 5.87
N ALA A 513 -9.68 -1.87 6.67
CA ALA A 513 -9.28 -1.41 8.00
C ALA A 513 -8.95 -2.60 8.90
N THR A 514 -9.80 -3.63 8.91
CA THR A 514 -9.57 -4.85 9.71
C THR A 514 -8.31 -5.58 9.26
N ALA A 515 -8.06 -5.71 7.95
CA ALA A 515 -6.83 -6.31 7.44
C ALA A 515 -5.57 -5.56 7.93
N ARG A 516 -5.56 -4.23 7.88
CA ARG A 516 -4.44 -3.41 8.40
C ARG A 516 -4.19 -3.63 9.89
N VAL A 517 -5.26 -3.71 10.69
CA VAL A 517 -5.19 -3.96 12.13
C VAL A 517 -4.68 -5.38 12.41
N VAL A 518 -5.05 -6.37 11.58
CA VAL A 518 -4.51 -7.74 11.64
C VAL A 518 -3.01 -7.76 11.33
N ASP A 519 -2.55 -7.06 10.28
CA ASP A 519 -1.13 -6.96 9.94
C ASP A 519 -0.30 -6.28 11.06
N ALA A 520 -0.90 -5.27 11.70
CA ALA A 520 -0.33 -4.63 12.88
C ALA A 520 -0.21 -5.59 14.07
N ALA A 521 -1.25 -6.39 14.34
CA ALA A 521 -1.22 -7.43 15.36
C ALA A 521 -0.14 -8.49 15.06
N ALA A 522 0.00 -8.90 13.79
CA ALA A 522 1.04 -9.84 13.37
C ALA A 522 2.45 -9.27 13.60
N THR A 523 2.66 -7.98 13.31
CA THR A 523 3.92 -7.27 13.57
C THR A 523 4.26 -7.26 15.06
N LEU A 524 3.29 -6.93 15.92
CA LEU A 524 3.46 -6.97 17.38
C LEU A 524 3.71 -8.39 17.90
N GLY A 525 3.00 -9.39 17.39
CA GLY A 525 3.19 -10.79 17.78
C GLY A 525 4.55 -11.36 17.38
N ALA A 526 5.07 -10.98 16.21
CA ALA A 526 6.43 -11.35 15.80
C ALA A 526 7.50 -10.71 16.70
N LEU A 527 7.28 -9.45 17.10
CA LEU A 527 8.14 -8.75 18.04
C LEU A 527 8.09 -9.39 19.43
N GLN A 528 6.91 -9.69 19.95
CA GLN A 528 6.71 -10.39 21.22
C GLN A 528 7.49 -11.72 21.24
N THR A 529 7.27 -12.57 20.24
CA THR A 529 7.97 -13.87 20.10
C THR A 529 9.49 -13.70 20.14
N ARG A 530 10.02 -12.65 19.49
CA ARG A 530 11.45 -12.36 19.48
C ARG A 530 11.98 -11.95 20.86
N ILE A 531 11.25 -11.10 21.58
CA ILE A 531 11.64 -10.67 22.94
C ILE A 531 11.58 -11.84 23.91
N ASP A 532 10.52 -12.65 23.85
CA ASP A 532 10.35 -13.83 24.71
C ASP A 532 11.50 -14.82 24.55
N MET A 533 11.92 -15.10 23.31
CA MET A 533 13.09 -15.96 23.04
C MET A 533 14.37 -15.40 23.68
N GLN A 534 14.56 -14.08 23.67
CA GLN A 534 15.73 -13.43 24.24
C GLN A 534 15.67 -13.40 25.77
N ALA A 535 14.50 -13.17 26.35
CA ALA A 535 14.27 -13.20 27.79
C ALA A 535 14.51 -14.62 28.35
N GLU A 536 13.98 -15.64 27.69
CA GLU A 536 14.21 -17.04 28.08
C GLU A 536 15.69 -17.43 27.96
N PHE A 537 16.37 -17.00 26.89
CA PHE A 537 17.80 -17.22 26.74
C PHE A 537 18.61 -16.56 27.88
N ALA A 538 18.29 -15.31 28.23
CA ALA A 538 18.93 -14.59 29.33
C ALA A 538 18.75 -15.34 30.66
N ALA A 539 17.52 -15.74 30.97
CA ALA A 539 17.19 -16.46 32.20
C ALA A 539 17.93 -17.82 32.29
N ARG A 540 17.96 -18.58 31.19
CA ARG A 540 18.69 -19.85 31.10
C ARG A 540 20.20 -19.64 31.27
N LEU A 541 20.76 -18.58 30.68
CA LEU A 541 22.18 -18.26 30.80
C LEU A 541 22.55 -17.87 32.24
N ALA A 542 21.77 -17.01 32.90
CA ALA A 542 21.96 -16.66 34.30
C ALA A 542 21.92 -17.92 35.20
N SER A 543 20.91 -18.77 35.03
CA SER A 543 20.78 -20.03 35.80
C SER A 543 21.95 -20.99 35.62
N ASN A 544 22.50 -21.09 34.39
CA ASN A 544 23.69 -21.89 34.12
C ASN A 544 24.95 -21.30 34.77
N ILE A 545 25.09 -19.97 34.78
CA ILE A 545 26.19 -19.28 35.46
C ILE A 545 26.07 -19.48 36.97
N ASP A 546 24.88 -19.36 37.56
CA ASP A 546 24.63 -19.61 38.98
C ASP A 546 24.99 -21.04 39.38
N SER A 547 24.59 -22.02 38.57
CA SER A 547 24.96 -23.43 38.77
C SER A 547 26.49 -23.64 38.62
N GLY A 548 27.12 -22.92 37.69
CA GLY A 548 28.57 -22.93 37.50
C GLY A 548 29.32 -22.34 38.69
N ILE A 549 28.84 -21.22 39.24
CA ILE A 549 29.35 -20.62 40.49
C ILE A 549 29.24 -21.65 41.61
N GLY A 550 28.07 -22.28 41.79
CA GLY A 550 27.87 -23.25 42.86
C GLY A 550 28.87 -24.40 42.80
N ARG A 551 29.14 -24.95 41.61
CA ARG A 551 30.19 -25.98 41.43
C ARG A 551 31.60 -25.50 41.79
N LEU A 552 31.89 -24.21 41.62
CA LEU A 552 33.19 -23.64 41.93
C LEU A 552 33.38 -23.32 43.41
N VAL A 553 32.32 -22.89 44.10
CA VAL A 553 32.48 -22.33 45.46
C VAL A 553 31.62 -22.94 46.54
N ASP A 554 30.60 -23.74 46.21
CA ASP A 554 29.74 -24.35 47.23
C ASP A 554 30.46 -25.51 47.92
N ALA A 555 30.12 -25.70 49.19
CA ALA A 555 30.55 -26.84 49.97
C ALA A 555 29.55 -27.99 49.86
N ASP A 556 30.04 -29.24 49.78
CA ASP A 556 29.17 -30.40 49.98
C ASP A 556 28.78 -30.49 51.45
N MET A 557 27.53 -30.12 51.74
CA MET A 557 27.02 -30.08 53.11
C MET A 557 27.00 -31.46 53.78
N ASN A 558 26.90 -32.55 53.04
CA ASN A 558 26.95 -33.90 53.61
C ASN A 558 28.37 -34.25 54.05
N GLU A 559 29.35 -33.93 53.20
CA GLU A 559 30.76 -34.15 53.51
C GLU A 559 31.22 -33.25 54.67
N GLU A 560 30.96 -31.94 54.58
CA GLU A 560 31.38 -30.98 55.61
C GLU A 560 30.66 -31.23 56.94
N SER A 561 29.38 -31.63 56.95
CA SER A 561 28.68 -32.01 58.19
C SER A 561 29.25 -33.28 58.82
N THR A 562 29.66 -34.25 58.00
CA THR A 562 30.30 -35.48 58.50
C THR A 562 31.67 -35.17 59.08
N LYS A 563 32.44 -34.33 58.39
CA LYS A 563 33.74 -33.85 58.83
C LYS A 563 33.65 -33.02 60.12
N LEU A 564 32.65 -32.14 60.23
CA LEU A 564 32.38 -31.35 61.42
C LEU A 564 32.16 -32.26 62.64
N LYS A 565 31.31 -33.28 62.51
CA LYS A 565 31.07 -34.27 63.58
C LYS A 565 32.32 -35.06 63.94
N ALA A 566 33.12 -35.45 62.95
CA ALA A 566 34.38 -36.14 63.18
C ALA A 566 35.38 -35.26 63.95
N LEU A 567 35.53 -33.98 63.55
CA LEU A 567 36.39 -33.01 64.22
C LEU A 567 35.92 -32.69 65.64
N GLN A 568 34.61 -32.58 65.87
CA GLN A 568 34.03 -32.43 67.22
C GLN A 568 34.38 -33.63 68.10
N THR A 569 34.28 -34.85 67.56
CA THR A 569 34.65 -36.08 68.27
C THR A 569 36.15 -36.13 68.56
N GLN A 570 36.99 -35.77 67.58
CA GLN A 570 38.44 -35.69 67.75
C GLN A 570 38.85 -34.63 68.77
N GLN A 571 38.19 -33.48 68.80
CA GLN A 571 38.42 -32.44 69.81
C GLN A 571 38.11 -32.97 71.22
N GLN A 572 36.98 -33.68 71.40
CA GLN A 572 36.63 -34.29 72.69
C GLN A 572 37.70 -35.30 73.13
N LEU A 573 38.17 -36.17 72.23
CA LEU A 573 39.24 -37.13 72.49
C LEU A 573 40.59 -36.46 72.78
N ALA A 574 40.91 -35.36 72.08
CA ALA A 574 42.14 -34.60 72.30
C ALA A 574 42.13 -33.86 73.64
N VAL A 575 40.99 -33.34 74.07
CA VAL A 575 40.81 -32.78 75.43
C VAL A 575 40.99 -33.86 76.49
N GLN A 576 40.42 -35.06 76.27
CA GLN A 576 40.63 -36.21 77.16
C GLN A 576 42.10 -36.63 77.20
N ALA A 577 42.77 -36.74 76.05
CA ALA A 577 44.18 -37.09 75.95
C ALA A 577 45.08 -36.03 76.61
N LEU A 578 44.78 -34.74 76.43
CA LEU A 578 45.48 -33.65 77.12
C LEU A 578 45.29 -33.73 78.64
N SER A 579 44.09 -34.05 79.12
CA SER A 579 43.81 -34.29 80.54
C SER A 579 44.63 -35.47 81.07
N ILE A 580 44.68 -36.60 80.33
CA ILE A 580 45.47 -37.79 80.69
C ILE A 580 46.97 -37.45 80.72
N SER A 581 47.49 -36.80 79.67
CA SER A 581 48.88 -36.36 79.59
C SER A 581 49.26 -35.34 80.67
N ASN A 582 48.32 -34.51 81.14
CA ASN A 582 48.55 -33.62 82.29
C ASN A 582 48.55 -34.35 83.64
N THR A 583 47.80 -35.45 83.79
CA THR A 583 47.77 -36.27 85.01
C THR A 583 48.88 -37.33 85.10
N ALA A 584 49.51 -37.69 83.97
CA ALA A 584 50.55 -38.70 83.92
C ALA A 584 51.81 -38.39 84.79
N PRO A 585 52.29 -37.14 84.89
CA PRO A 585 53.37 -36.78 85.82
C PRO A 585 53.00 -37.04 87.30
N ASP A 586 51.73 -36.82 87.69
CA ASP A 586 51.27 -37.05 89.07
C ASP A 586 51.23 -38.55 89.42
N MET A 587 50.82 -39.40 88.48
CA MET A 587 50.89 -40.86 88.65
C MET A 587 52.33 -41.37 88.77
N LEU A 588 53.27 -40.77 88.04
CA LEU A 588 54.70 -41.09 88.17
C LEU A 588 55.28 -40.65 89.52
N VAL A 589 54.86 -39.50 90.06
CA VAL A 589 55.26 -39.05 91.41
C VAL A 589 54.73 -39.98 92.50
N GLN A 590 53.57 -40.62 92.31
CA GLN A 590 53.05 -41.63 93.24
C GLN A 590 53.86 -42.94 93.24
N LEU A 591 54.54 -43.30 92.15
CA LEU A 591 55.40 -44.49 92.06
C LEU A 591 56.77 -44.33 92.75
N PHE A 592 57.17 -43.09 93.04
CA PHE A 592 58.41 -42.77 93.76
C PHE A 592 58.16 -42.34 95.21
N ARG A 593 56.95 -42.58 95.75
CA ARG A 593 56.62 -42.39 97.17
C ARG A 593 56.77 -43.67 97.98
#